data_AF-A0AAD1ZU81-F1
#
_entry.id   AF-A0AAD1ZU81-F1
#
_cell.length_a   1.000
_cell.length_b   1.000
_cell.length_c   1.000
_cell.angle_alpha   90.00
_cell.angle_beta   90.00
_cell.angle_gamma   90.00
#
_symmetry.space_group_name_H-M   'P 1'
#
loop_
_entity.id
_entity.type
_entity.pdbx_description
1 polymer ?
#
loop_
_entity_poly.entity_id
_entity_poly.type
_entity_poly.pdbx_seq_one_letter_code
_entity_poly.pdbx_strand_id
1 'polypeptide(L)'
;MGISNCKHLRFCGLHLNSLASKCVALVVIALVLRAVFLPMFNKNLFAFDNGPSTLKREFRIEKTKFLEVPQIIWGLNNQKIAFARAALTARMLNRALLMPSMSASLFYKEVDLLQPISFDKVFQFEKFNSLCKGFVQLGRYSEVSNHSDVFKLQKRSGRRWTVEKDLDQLGQFSNNPYHRYEIIQIVGKNPFLWHDHWPVKDYAKIFECLVLVEEISREADKIVSKIREIGSKEIRKVGPSQNVVDSVPYVAVHMRIERDWMIHCKKLEQRSNISEICSSKEEILERVGNIVGLKTPAVIYLAVADTLLEDDSILTGWKEGLLPLEKKKLGVVEVYEKHPYLIQSAIDYEVCLRSDVFVGNSFSTFSSLAVLDRTQKMIKMGARNICGMEAKWPSYSYNLHGESRGPRPWATNMSDLNLQAISYGGKFIVADDGGGPAEAANGLPRLPNAIGLPGHGMQGNLHAAAPVNFMLKPVCGPLFTPIRLCNYLFEWL
;
A
#
# COMPACT_ATOMS: atom_id res chain seq x y z
N MET A 1 -20.36 -72.47 15.31
CA MET A 1 -21.64 -72.02 15.95
C MET A 1 -21.85 -70.58 15.53
N GLY A 2 -22.98 -70.12 15.02
CA GLY A 2 -24.33 -70.64 14.88
C GLY A 2 -25.20 -69.44 14.50
N ILE A 3 -26.12 -69.66 13.58
CA ILE A 3 -26.96 -68.70 12.84
C ILE A 3 -28.09 -68.13 13.73
N SER A 4 -28.73 -67.06 13.23
CA SER A 4 -30.10 -66.54 13.55
C SER A 4 -30.16 -65.40 14.56
N ASN A 5 -30.99 -64.36 14.39
CA ASN A 5 -32.03 -64.05 13.40
C ASN A 5 -32.39 -62.57 13.58
N CYS A 6 -32.42 -61.78 12.51
CA CYS A 6 -33.49 -60.81 12.34
C CYS A 6 -33.71 -60.58 10.84
N LYS A 7 -34.75 -61.25 10.34
CA LYS A 7 -35.31 -61.08 9.00
C LYS A 7 -36.07 -59.74 8.92
N HIS A 8 -36.26 -59.31 7.68
CA HIS A 8 -37.13 -58.23 7.21
C HIS A 8 -36.62 -56.79 7.33
N LEU A 9 -35.92 -56.37 6.27
CA LEU A 9 -36.24 -55.12 5.55
C LEU A 9 -36.02 -55.36 4.04
N ARG A 10 -36.91 -56.17 3.45
CA ARG A 10 -37.23 -56.12 2.01
C ARG A 10 -38.20 -54.96 1.82
N PHE A 11 -37.68 -53.77 1.53
CA PHE A 11 -38.39 -52.59 1.00
C PHE A 11 -37.26 -51.56 0.73
N CYS A 12 -36.82 -51.20 -0.48
CA CYS A 12 -37.39 -51.23 -1.82
C CYS A 12 -36.35 -51.75 -2.82
N GLY A 13 -36.71 -52.78 -3.60
CA GLY A 13 -35.99 -53.13 -4.83
C GLY A 13 -36.44 -52.20 -5.96
N LEU A 14 -35.53 -51.36 -6.46
CA LEU A 14 -35.67 -50.71 -7.75
C LEU A 14 -34.48 -51.10 -8.60
N HIS A 15 -34.71 -52.01 -9.54
CA HIS A 15 -33.76 -52.40 -10.57
C HIS A 15 -33.66 -51.23 -11.57
N LEU A 16 -32.69 -50.34 -11.40
CA LEU A 16 -32.46 -49.17 -12.24
C LEU A 16 -31.76 -49.58 -13.56
N ASN A 17 -32.50 -50.25 -14.47
CA ASN A 17 -31.98 -50.69 -15.77
C ASN A 17 -32.20 -49.67 -16.91
N SER A 18 -32.74 -48.48 -16.62
CA SER A 18 -32.91 -47.40 -17.60
C SER A 18 -31.83 -46.32 -17.41
N LEU A 19 -31.22 -45.88 -18.52
CA LEU A 19 -30.22 -44.78 -18.53
C LEU A 19 -30.78 -43.52 -17.85
N ALA A 20 -32.08 -43.25 -18.04
CA ALA A 20 -32.76 -42.12 -17.43
C ALA A 20 -32.81 -42.22 -15.90
N SER A 21 -33.02 -43.40 -15.33
CA SER A 21 -33.10 -43.54 -13.87
C SER A 21 -31.71 -43.54 -13.22
N LYS A 22 -30.66 -43.91 -13.95
CA LYS A 22 -29.26 -43.69 -13.52
C LYS A 22 -28.91 -42.20 -13.51
N CYS A 23 -29.34 -41.43 -14.53
CA CYS A 23 -29.17 -39.98 -14.55
C CYS A 23 -29.92 -39.31 -13.40
N VAL A 24 -31.16 -39.71 -13.12
CA VAL A 24 -31.93 -39.17 -11.99
C VAL A 24 -31.25 -39.53 -10.65
N ALA A 25 -30.79 -40.77 -10.48
CA ALA A 25 -30.05 -41.16 -9.27
C ALA A 25 -28.77 -40.35 -9.09
N LEU A 26 -28.00 -40.09 -10.17
CA LEU A 26 -26.81 -39.25 -10.13
C LEU A 26 -27.13 -37.79 -9.82
N VAL A 27 -28.24 -37.25 -10.34
CA VAL A 27 -28.70 -35.89 -10.00
C VAL A 27 -29.10 -35.81 -8.52
N VAL A 28 -29.81 -36.82 -8.00
CA VAL A 28 -30.17 -36.87 -6.57
C VAL A 28 -28.93 -37.00 -5.69
N ILE A 29 -27.96 -37.84 -6.05
CA ILE A 29 -26.68 -37.96 -5.33
C ILE A 29 -25.91 -36.64 -5.40
N ALA A 30 -25.85 -35.98 -6.57
CA ALA A 30 -25.20 -34.68 -6.72
C ALA A 30 -25.89 -33.58 -5.90
N LEU A 31 -27.22 -33.60 -5.80
CA LEU A 31 -27.99 -32.66 -4.97
C LEU A 31 -27.79 -32.92 -3.48
N VAL A 32 -27.69 -34.17 -3.05
CA VAL A 32 -27.38 -34.53 -1.65
C VAL A 32 -25.94 -34.18 -1.31
N LEU A 33 -24.97 -34.48 -2.19
CA LEU A 33 -23.59 -34.06 -2.02
C LEU A 33 -23.50 -32.53 -1.98
N ARG A 34 -24.24 -31.84 -2.84
CA ARG A 34 -24.34 -30.37 -2.80
C ARG A 34 -24.92 -29.90 -1.46
N ALA A 35 -26.00 -30.48 -0.98
CA ALA A 35 -26.63 -30.09 0.29
C ALA A 35 -25.79 -30.41 1.54
N VAL A 36 -25.01 -31.50 1.52
CA VAL A 36 -24.19 -31.94 2.65
C VAL A 36 -22.80 -31.30 2.64
N PHE A 37 -22.20 -31.09 1.47
CA PHE A 37 -20.87 -30.51 1.34
C PHE A 37 -20.87 -28.97 1.14
N LEU A 38 -21.95 -28.32 0.65
CA LEU A 38 -21.99 -26.84 0.65
C LEU A 38 -21.82 -26.27 2.06
N PRO A 39 -22.47 -26.79 3.12
CA PRO A 39 -22.30 -26.27 4.48
C PRO A 39 -20.92 -26.55 5.08
N MET A 40 -20.14 -27.49 4.53
CA MET A 40 -18.78 -27.78 4.97
C MET A 40 -17.71 -26.98 4.21
N PHE A 41 -17.92 -26.68 2.94
CA PHE A 41 -17.00 -25.82 2.17
C PHE A 41 -17.22 -24.32 2.40
N ASN A 42 -18.40 -23.89 2.87
CA ASN A 42 -18.69 -22.49 3.20
C ASN A 42 -18.29 -22.06 4.63
N LYS A 43 -17.60 -22.90 5.40
CA LYS A 43 -17.18 -22.55 6.77
C LYS A 43 -15.75 -22.02 6.88
N ASN A 44 -15.00 -21.92 5.78
CA ASN A 44 -13.63 -21.38 5.78
C ASN A 44 -13.40 -20.18 4.84
N LEU A 45 -14.46 -19.49 4.40
CA LEU A 45 -14.33 -18.15 3.83
C LEU A 45 -15.48 -17.31 4.39
N PHE A 46 -15.17 -16.28 5.17
CA PHE A 46 -16.14 -15.34 5.70
C PHE A 46 -16.88 -14.63 4.55
N ALA A 47 -17.99 -15.23 4.12
CA ALA A 47 -18.99 -14.58 3.27
C ALA A 47 -19.85 -13.69 4.18
N PHE A 48 -19.65 -12.38 4.08
CA PHE A 48 -20.61 -11.41 4.60
C PHE A 48 -21.89 -11.54 3.78
N ASP A 49 -22.92 -12.12 4.40
CA ASP A 49 -24.25 -12.26 3.86
C ASP A 49 -24.94 -10.88 3.84
N ASN A 50 -25.02 -10.27 2.66
CA ASN A 50 -25.82 -9.07 2.41
C ASN A 50 -27.26 -9.50 2.07
N GLY A 51 -28.00 -10.03 3.05
CA GLY A 51 -29.44 -10.27 2.94
C GLY A 51 -30.24 -9.13 3.61
N PRO A 52 -31.36 -8.65 3.02
CA PRO A 52 -32.18 -7.63 3.66
C PRO A 52 -33.04 -8.29 4.76
N SER A 53 -32.51 -8.30 5.98
CA SER A 53 -33.23 -8.74 7.18
C SER A 53 -34.36 -7.76 7.50
N THR A 54 -35.51 -7.94 6.88
CA THR A 54 -36.77 -7.27 7.26
C THR A 54 -37.33 -7.98 8.49
N LEU A 55 -36.78 -7.65 9.66
CA LEU A 55 -37.43 -7.91 10.94
C LEU A 55 -37.63 -6.57 11.63
N LYS A 56 -38.91 -6.19 11.80
CA LYS A 56 -39.39 -4.95 12.40
C LYS A 56 -38.62 -4.63 13.69
N ARG A 57 -37.59 -3.79 13.59
CA ARG A 57 -36.92 -3.16 14.72
C ARG A 57 -37.61 -1.81 14.90
N GLU A 58 -38.18 -1.59 16.09
CA GLU A 58 -38.66 -0.28 16.51
C GLU A 58 -37.60 0.77 16.15
N PHE A 59 -38.01 1.82 15.45
CA PHE A 59 -37.16 2.95 15.05
C PHE A 59 -36.72 3.74 16.29
N ARG A 60 -35.78 3.21 17.07
CA ARG A 60 -34.78 4.05 17.69
C ARG A 60 -33.84 4.45 16.57
N ILE A 61 -33.79 5.74 16.24
CA ILE A 61 -32.73 6.30 15.41
C ILE A 61 -31.43 5.89 16.12
N GLU A 62 -30.78 4.84 15.61
CA GLU A 62 -29.55 4.34 16.21
C GLU A 62 -28.53 5.46 16.03
N LYS A 63 -28.16 6.12 17.14
CA LYS A 63 -27.18 7.19 17.12
C LYS A 63 -25.92 6.69 16.41
N THR A 64 -25.40 7.49 15.49
CA THR A 64 -24.13 7.21 14.83
C THR A 64 -23.05 6.99 15.88
N LYS A 65 -22.31 5.89 15.75
CA LYS A 65 -21.21 5.54 16.64
C LYS A 65 -19.90 5.72 15.91
N PHE A 66 -18.85 5.93 16.69
CA PHE A 66 -17.59 6.42 16.17
C PHE A 66 -16.40 5.57 16.61
N LEU A 67 -15.43 5.45 15.70
CA LEU A 67 -14.06 5.03 15.98
C LEU A 67 -13.17 6.27 15.93
N GLU A 68 -12.46 6.56 17.01
CA GLU A 68 -11.44 7.60 17.06
C GLU A 68 -10.05 6.97 17.03
N VAL A 69 -9.14 7.55 16.25
CA VAL A 69 -7.75 7.09 16.14
C VAL A 69 -6.79 8.25 16.43
N PRO A 70 -5.57 7.96 16.94
CA PRO A 70 -4.55 8.99 17.10
C PRO A 70 -4.18 9.61 15.76
N GLN A 71 -3.53 10.79 15.81
CA GLN A 71 -3.00 11.45 14.61
C GLN A 71 -2.22 10.45 13.73
N ILE A 72 -2.51 10.50 12.44
CA ILE A 72 -1.81 9.72 11.43
C ILE A 72 -0.57 10.53 11.03
N ILE A 73 0.57 10.13 11.56
CA ILE A 73 1.90 10.66 11.21
C ILE A 73 2.47 9.84 10.03
N TRP A 74 3.58 10.26 9.39
CA TRP A 74 4.29 9.63 8.24
C TRP A 74 4.20 10.39 6.90
N GLY A 75 4.87 9.92 5.84
CA GLY A 75 4.70 10.49 4.49
C GLY A 75 3.32 10.15 3.89
N LEU A 76 2.88 10.92 2.89
CA LEU A 76 1.51 10.88 2.33
C LEU A 76 0.95 9.47 2.12
N ASN A 77 1.69 8.62 1.40
CA ASN A 77 1.19 7.30 1.01
C ASN A 77 1.08 6.34 2.21
N ASN A 78 1.98 6.45 3.19
CA ASN A 78 1.85 5.72 4.44
C ASN A 78 0.65 6.24 5.26
N GLN A 79 0.37 7.55 5.21
CA GLN A 79 -0.84 8.11 5.81
C GLN A 79 -2.12 7.63 5.10
N LYS A 80 -2.14 7.54 3.75
CA LYS A 80 -3.25 6.93 2.99
C LYS A 80 -3.53 5.51 3.47
N ILE A 81 -2.49 4.67 3.61
CA ILE A 81 -2.63 3.28 4.11
C ILE A 81 -3.17 3.26 5.54
N ALA A 82 -2.59 4.04 6.44
CA ALA A 82 -3.03 4.08 7.84
C ALA A 82 -4.49 4.56 7.96
N PHE A 83 -4.89 5.55 7.15
CA PHE A 83 -6.27 5.99 7.05
C PHE A 83 -7.19 4.87 6.55
N ALA A 84 -6.80 4.16 5.50
CA ALA A 84 -7.62 3.07 4.96
C ALA A 84 -7.78 1.93 5.97
N ARG A 85 -6.71 1.55 6.67
CA ARG A 85 -6.78 0.61 7.79
C ARG A 85 -7.77 1.08 8.86
N ALA A 86 -7.69 2.35 9.28
CA ALA A 86 -8.61 2.92 10.26
C ALA A 86 -10.08 2.90 9.79
N ALA A 87 -10.34 3.23 8.54
CA ALA A 87 -11.69 3.22 7.96
C ALA A 87 -12.27 1.81 7.87
N LEU A 88 -11.45 0.81 7.48
CA LEU A 88 -11.88 -0.59 7.43
C LEU A 88 -12.08 -1.17 8.84
N THR A 89 -11.26 -0.78 9.82
CA THR A 89 -11.51 -1.08 11.23
C THR A 89 -12.84 -0.50 11.70
N ALA A 90 -13.11 0.78 11.38
CA ALA A 90 -14.37 1.42 11.77
C ALA A 90 -15.57 0.66 11.20
N ARG A 91 -15.50 0.27 9.93
CA ARG A 91 -16.50 -0.59 9.26
C ARG A 91 -16.67 -1.94 9.98
N MET A 92 -15.57 -2.62 10.31
CA MET A 92 -15.62 -3.91 11.03
C MET A 92 -16.29 -3.77 12.41
N LEU A 93 -16.13 -2.62 13.06
CA LEU A 93 -16.74 -2.32 14.35
C LEU A 93 -18.14 -1.68 14.22
N ASN A 94 -18.71 -1.63 13.01
CA ASN A 94 -20.00 -0.98 12.70
C ASN A 94 -20.08 0.48 13.17
N ARG A 95 -19.04 1.26 12.84
CA ARG A 95 -18.85 2.66 13.27
C ARG A 95 -18.41 3.53 12.10
N ALA A 96 -18.72 4.82 12.18
CA ALA A 96 -18.06 5.84 11.37
C ALA A 96 -16.66 6.11 11.93
N LEU A 97 -15.69 6.41 11.06
CA LEU A 97 -14.37 6.90 11.50
C LEU A 97 -14.50 8.39 11.81
N LEU A 98 -14.17 8.80 13.04
CA LEU A 98 -14.03 10.23 13.35
C LEU A 98 -12.86 10.79 12.56
N MET A 99 -13.10 11.90 11.86
CA MET A 99 -12.17 12.50 10.93
C MET A 99 -10.77 12.66 11.57
N PRO A 100 -9.77 11.88 11.11
CA PRO A 100 -8.47 11.87 11.76
C PRO A 100 -7.67 13.13 11.40
N SER A 101 -6.83 13.56 12.34
CA SER A 101 -5.78 14.54 12.05
C SER A 101 -4.60 13.84 11.37
N MET A 102 -3.98 14.52 10.41
CA MET A 102 -2.83 14.06 9.63
C MET A 102 -1.57 14.85 10.00
N SER A 103 -0.41 14.47 9.48
CA SER A 103 0.84 15.23 9.70
C SER A 103 1.30 15.92 8.42
N ALA A 104 1.56 17.23 8.49
CA ALA A 104 2.05 18.01 7.37
C ALA A 104 3.54 17.77 7.08
N SER A 105 4.29 17.35 8.09
CA SER A 105 5.75 17.19 8.08
C SER A 105 6.17 15.72 8.02
N LEU A 106 7.43 15.49 7.65
CA LEU A 106 7.99 14.16 7.52
C LEU A 106 8.61 13.71 8.86
N PHE A 107 7.97 12.72 9.48
CA PHE A 107 8.22 12.24 10.85
C PHE A 107 9.70 12.01 11.25
N TYR A 108 10.59 11.64 10.32
CA TYR A 108 11.96 11.24 10.66
C TYR A 108 12.98 12.40 10.72
N LYS A 109 12.56 13.65 10.50
CA LYS A 109 13.49 14.79 10.52
C LYS A 109 13.24 15.77 11.66
N GLU A 110 12.00 15.89 12.14
CA GLU A 110 11.64 16.99 13.05
C GLU A 110 10.53 16.55 14.02
N VAL A 111 10.89 15.75 15.04
CA VAL A 111 9.93 15.25 16.06
C VAL A 111 9.23 16.41 16.79
N ASP A 112 9.92 17.55 16.90
CA ASP A 112 9.41 18.78 17.54
C ASP A 112 8.55 19.65 16.59
N LEU A 113 8.44 19.29 15.30
CA LEU A 113 7.69 20.02 14.26
C LEU A 113 6.60 19.15 13.62
N LEU A 114 6.02 18.19 14.35
CA LEU A 114 4.84 17.44 13.91
C LEU A 114 3.62 18.34 13.83
N GLN A 115 3.54 19.11 12.74
CA GLN A 115 2.46 20.04 12.50
C GLN A 115 1.22 19.24 12.06
N PRO A 116 0.13 19.29 12.84
CA PRO A 116 -1.12 18.67 12.42
C PRO A 116 -1.67 19.40 11.21
N ILE A 117 -2.23 18.63 10.28
CA ILE A 117 -3.03 19.14 9.17
C ILE A 117 -4.35 18.42 9.18
N SER A 118 -5.45 19.17 9.06
CA SER A 118 -6.78 18.57 9.02
C SER A 118 -6.98 17.80 7.72
N PHE A 119 -7.78 16.74 7.79
CA PHE A 119 -8.16 15.95 6.62
C PHE A 119 -8.67 16.83 5.47
N ASP A 120 -9.56 17.78 5.76
CA ASP A 120 -10.17 18.71 4.79
C ASP A 120 -9.21 19.70 4.12
N LYS A 121 -7.96 19.78 4.56
CA LYS A 121 -6.91 20.54 3.86
C LYS A 121 -6.19 19.72 2.80
N VAL A 122 -6.39 18.40 2.79
CA VAL A 122 -5.72 17.48 1.88
C VAL A 122 -6.73 16.74 1.00
N PHE A 123 -7.80 16.23 1.60
CA PHE A 123 -8.85 15.46 0.94
C PHE A 123 -10.22 16.11 1.13
N GLN A 124 -11.14 15.89 0.20
CA GLN A 124 -12.50 16.43 0.25
C GLN A 124 -13.43 15.54 1.08
N PHE A 125 -13.77 15.93 2.31
CA PHE A 125 -14.64 15.12 3.20
C PHE A 125 -15.99 14.76 2.59
N GLU A 126 -16.72 15.74 2.03
CA GLU A 126 -18.06 15.47 1.48
C GLU A 126 -17.99 14.54 0.27
N LYS A 127 -16.94 14.69 -0.55
CA LYS A 127 -16.70 13.82 -1.70
C LYS A 127 -16.35 12.40 -1.26
N PHE A 128 -15.54 12.26 -0.21
CA PHE A 128 -15.21 10.97 0.39
C PHE A 128 -16.49 10.24 0.81
N ASN A 129 -17.32 10.88 1.64
CA ASN A 129 -18.56 10.28 2.15
C ASN A 129 -19.56 9.97 1.04
N SER A 130 -19.59 10.78 -0.03
CA SER A 130 -20.39 10.52 -1.21
C SER A 130 -19.92 9.27 -1.98
N LEU A 131 -18.62 9.16 -2.27
CA LEU A 131 -18.05 8.06 -3.06
C LEU A 131 -17.97 6.73 -2.30
N CYS A 132 -17.86 6.77 -0.98
CA CYS A 132 -17.78 5.62 -0.09
C CYS A 132 -19.08 5.28 0.63
N LYS A 133 -20.20 5.93 0.25
CA LYS A 133 -21.52 5.68 0.83
C LYS A 133 -21.87 4.20 0.84
N GLY A 134 -22.27 3.68 2.01
CA GLY A 134 -22.62 2.28 2.21
C GLY A 134 -21.42 1.33 2.33
N PHE A 135 -20.19 1.83 2.22
CA PHE A 135 -18.97 1.06 2.40
C PHE A 135 -18.24 1.46 3.69
N VAL A 136 -17.83 2.73 3.80
CA VAL A 136 -17.25 3.34 5.00
C VAL A 136 -17.81 4.75 5.14
N GLN A 137 -17.77 5.32 6.35
CA GLN A 137 -18.26 6.67 6.61
C GLN A 137 -17.29 7.44 7.50
N LEU A 138 -17.08 8.71 7.20
CA LEU A 138 -16.42 9.67 8.08
C LEU A 138 -17.45 10.50 8.83
N GLY A 139 -17.19 10.75 10.12
CA GLY A 139 -17.94 11.66 10.94
C GLY A 139 -17.10 12.86 11.39
N ARG A 140 -17.74 14.00 11.59
CA ARG A 140 -17.10 15.17 12.22
C ARG A 140 -17.18 15.08 13.74
N TYR A 141 -16.22 15.72 14.41
CA TYR A 141 -16.26 15.86 15.87
C TYR A 141 -17.52 16.60 16.37
N SER A 142 -18.11 17.47 15.54
CA SER A 142 -19.38 18.16 15.84
C SER A 142 -20.61 17.23 15.84
N GLU A 143 -20.50 16.00 15.31
CA GLU A 143 -21.58 15.02 15.27
C GLU A 143 -21.63 14.13 16.53
N VAL A 144 -20.61 14.21 17.39
CA VAL A 144 -20.56 13.47 18.65
C VAL A 144 -21.55 14.08 19.63
N SER A 145 -22.45 13.26 20.18
CA SER A 145 -23.48 13.72 21.11
C SER A 145 -23.04 13.68 22.58
N ASN A 146 -22.18 12.72 22.97
CA ASN A 146 -21.65 12.59 24.31
C ASN A 146 -20.14 12.33 24.30
N HIS A 147 -19.35 13.39 24.51
CA HIS A 147 -17.89 13.30 24.58
C HIS A 147 -17.37 12.52 25.80
N SER A 148 -18.21 12.18 26.78
CA SER A 148 -17.82 11.41 27.96
C SER A 148 -18.02 9.90 27.80
N ASP A 149 -18.79 9.45 26.80
CA ASP A 149 -19.05 8.03 26.55
C ASP A 149 -17.98 7.39 25.63
N VAL A 150 -16.76 7.37 26.14
CA VAL A 150 -15.56 6.91 25.41
C VAL A 150 -15.01 5.64 26.04
N PHE A 151 -14.88 4.59 25.23
CA PHE A 151 -14.10 3.41 25.59
C PHE A 151 -12.70 3.49 24.99
N LYS A 152 -11.66 3.42 25.83
CA LYS A 152 -10.26 3.43 25.39
C LYS A 152 -9.79 2.01 25.09
N LEU A 153 -9.59 1.70 23.82
CA LEU A 153 -9.05 0.44 23.34
C LEU A 153 -7.53 0.54 23.25
N GLN A 154 -6.85 -0.11 24.19
CA GLN A 154 -5.39 -0.24 24.16
C GLN A 154 -4.99 -1.28 23.13
N LYS A 155 -4.41 -0.81 22.02
CA LYS A 155 -3.78 -1.72 21.05
C LYS A 155 -2.54 -2.34 21.69
N ARG A 156 -2.44 -3.67 21.56
CA ARG A 156 -1.24 -4.42 21.97
C ARG A 156 -0.18 -4.34 20.86
N SER A 157 1.08 -4.55 21.23
CA SER A 157 2.23 -4.41 20.32
C SER A 157 3.36 -5.37 20.69
N GLY A 158 4.43 -5.36 19.89
CA GLY A 158 5.64 -6.17 20.08
C GLY A 158 5.61 -7.52 19.35
N ARG A 159 6.73 -8.26 19.42
CA ARG A 159 6.95 -9.50 18.65
C ARG A 159 5.91 -10.61 18.87
N ARG A 160 5.16 -10.58 19.97
CA ARG A 160 4.10 -11.56 20.28
C ARG A 160 2.74 -11.19 19.70
N TRP A 161 2.63 -10.04 19.04
CA TRP A 161 1.40 -9.50 18.45
C TRP A 161 1.28 -9.92 16.98
N THR A 162 0.63 -11.06 16.75
CA THR A 162 0.48 -11.66 15.41
C THR A 162 -0.77 -11.12 14.69
N VAL A 163 -0.87 -11.39 13.39
CA VAL A 163 -2.03 -11.03 12.57
C VAL A 163 -3.32 -11.63 13.15
N GLU A 164 -3.27 -12.88 13.58
CA GLU A 164 -4.42 -13.60 14.14
C GLU A 164 -4.87 -12.98 15.46
N LYS A 165 -3.93 -12.64 16.37
CA LYS A 165 -4.27 -12.01 17.65
C LYS A 165 -4.86 -10.61 17.49
N ASP A 166 -4.39 -9.88 16.49
CA ASP A 166 -4.91 -8.56 16.12
C ASP A 166 -6.33 -8.71 15.58
N LEU A 167 -6.59 -9.68 14.69
CA LEU A 167 -7.94 -9.96 14.20
C LEU A 167 -8.89 -10.47 15.31
N ASP A 168 -8.43 -11.35 16.19
CA ASP A 168 -9.17 -11.85 17.35
C ASP A 168 -9.58 -10.70 18.28
N GLN A 169 -8.66 -9.75 18.50
CA GLN A 169 -8.94 -8.57 19.29
C GLN A 169 -10.04 -7.72 18.63
N LEU A 170 -9.96 -7.46 17.32
CA LEU A 170 -11.04 -6.77 16.59
C LEU A 170 -12.39 -7.49 16.72
N GLY A 171 -12.38 -8.81 16.58
CA GLY A 171 -13.58 -9.64 16.73
C GLY A 171 -14.22 -9.48 18.11
N GLN A 172 -13.43 -9.44 19.18
CA GLN A 172 -13.93 -9.21 20.54
C GLN A 172 -14.61 -7.83 20.69
N PHE A 173 -14.03 -6.80 20.06
CA PHE A 173 -14.56 -5.42 20.16
C PHE A 173 -15.77 -5.14 19.27
N SER A 174 -16.04 -5.99 18.28
CA SER A 174 -17.26 -5.90 17.46
C SER A 174 -18.54 -6.31 18.22
N ASN A 175 -18.40 -6.94 19.40
CA ASN A 175 -19.50 -7.52 20.16
C ASN A 175 -19.77 -6.78 21.49
N ASN A 176 -20.85 -7.18 22.17
CA ASN A 176 -21.11 -6.73 23.55
C ASN A 176 -19.94 -7.13 24.48
N PRO A 177 -19.56 -6.29 25.47
CA PRO A 177 -20.25 -5.09 25.93
C PRO A 177 -19.84 -3.79 25.22
N TYR A 178 -18.95 -3.83 24.23
CA TYR A 178 -18.34 -2.64 23.65
C TYR A 178 -19.26 -1.87 22.70
N HIS A 179 -20.27 -2.54 22.16
CA HIS A 179 -21.28 -1.92 21.30
C HIS A 179 -22.08 -0.80 22.00
N ARG A 180 -22.09 -0.73 23.34
CA ARG A 180 -22.81 0.30 24.10
C ARG A 180 -22.21 1.70 24.00
N TYR A 181 -20.89 1.80 23.78
CA TYR A 181 -20.17 3.07 23.80
C TYR A 181 -20.38 3.84 22.49
N GLU A 182 -20.66 5.14 22.57
CA GLU A 182 -20.72 6.02 21.40
C GLU A 182 -19.36 6.08 20.70
N ILE A 183 -18.26 6.21 21.46
CA ILE A 183 -16.90 6.28 20.90
C ILE A 183 -16.06 5.10 21.39
N ILE A 184 -15.38 4.43 20.45
CA ILE A 184 -14.21 3.62 20.74
C ILE A 184 -12.97 4.42 20.33
N GLN A 185 -12.12 4.79 21.29
CA GLN A 185 -10.87 5.49 21.05
C GLN A 185 -9.72 4.50 21.05
N ILE A 186 -9.00 4.38 19.93
CA ILE A 186 -7.77 3.59 19.87
C ILE A 186 -6.65 4.38 20.57
N VAL A 187 -6.01 3.75 21.56
CA VAL A 187 -4.85 4.32 22.26
C VAL A 187 -3.62 3.45 22.06
N GLY A 188 -2.44 4.09 21.92
CA GLY A 188 -1.16 3.42 21.68
C GLY A 188 -0.22 4.20 20.75
N LYS A 189 1.02 3.72 20.60
CA LYS A 189 2.00 4.30 19.67
C LYS A 189 1.68 3.85 18.23
N ASN A 190 1.32 4.79 17.36
CA ASN A 190 1.01 4.50 15.96
C ASN A 190 2.27 4.40 15.10
N PRO A 191 2.35 3.34 14.29
CA PRO A 191 2.57 3.61 12.88
C PRO A 191 1.50 3.05 11.95
N PHE A 192 0.79 1.97 12.31
CA PHE A 192 -0.19 1.33 11.44
C PHE A 192 -1.23 0.55 12.26
N LEU A 193 -2.41 1.14 12.39
CA LEU A 193 -3.38 0.84 13.46
C LEU A 193 -3.80 -0.62 13.57
N TRP A 194 -3.65 -1.46 12.54
CA TRP A 194 -3.88 -2.92 12.53
C TRP A 194 -2.93 -3.58 11.53
N HIS A 195 -2.74 -4.89 11.63
CA HIS A 195 -2.16 -5.69 10.54
C HIS A 195 -3.05 -5.58 9.28
N ASP A 196 -2.53 -5.95 8.12
CA ASP A 196 -3.35 -5.96 6.90
C ASP A 196 -4.30 -7.16 6.90
N HIS A 197 -5.57 -6.89 7.21
CA HIS A 197 -6.62 -7.92 7.26
C HIS A 197 -7.51 -7.96 6.04
N TRP A 198 -7.49 -6.91 5.23
CA TRP A 198 -8.50 -6.69 4.20
C TRP A 198 -7.95 -6.90 2.78
N PRO A 199 -8.76 -7.41 1.85
CA PRO A 199 -8.38 -7.56 0.46
C PRO A 199 -7.91 -6.25 -0.19
N VAL A 200 -7.00 -6.34 -1.16
CA VAL A 200 -6.48 -5.16 -1.90
C VAL A 200 -7.61 -4.33 -2.52
N LYS A 201 -8.67 -4.97 -3.02
CA LYS A 201 -9.87 -4.28 -3.56
C LYS A 201 -10.56 -3.35 -2.55
N ASP A 202 -10.53 -3.69 -1.26
CA ASP A 202 -11.18 -2.89 -0.21
C ASP A 202 -10.35 -1.63 0.09
N TYR A 203 -9.01 -1.76 0.10
CA TYR A 203 -8.09 -0.63 0.15
C TYR A 203 -8.24 0.28 -1.08
N ALA A 204 -8.28 -0.32 -2.28
CA ALA A 204 -8.46 0.43 -3.51
C ALA A 204 -9.79 1.20 -3.52
N LYS A 205 -10.87 0.63 -2.95
CA LYS A 205 -12.13 1.35 -2.82
C LYS A 205 -12.00 2.59 -1.94
N ILE A 206 -11.22 2.55 -0.87
CA ILE A 206 -10.99 3.71 -0.01
C ILE A 206 -10.09 4.75 -0.68
N PHE A 207 -9.02 4.32 -1.34
CA PHE A 207 -8.12 5.25 -2.02
C PHE A 207 -8.84 6.02 -3.13
N GLU A 208 -9.79 5.39 -3.84
CA GLU A 208 -10.68 6.10 -4.77
C GLU A 208 -11.51 7.20 -4.09
N CYS A 209 -11.96 6.98 -2.85
CA CYS A 209 -12.74 7.97 -2.11
C CYS A 209 -11.87 9.13 -1.58
N LEU A 210 -10.55 8.94 -1.47
CA LEU A 210 -9.58 9.96 -1.04
C LEU A 210 -9.28 10.96 -2.17
N VAL A 211 -10.28 11.77 -2.50
CA VAL A 211 -10.17 12.82 -3.52
C VAL A 211 -9.44 14.02 -2.93
N LEU A 212 -8.33 14.44 -3.56
CA LEU A 212 -7.59 15.62 -3.14
C LEU A 212 -8.40 16.91 -3.28
N VAL A 213 -8.12 17.91 -2.43
CA VAL A 213 -8.73 19.24 -2.56
C VAL A 213 -8.33 19.92 -3.87
N GLU A 214 -9.21 20.79 -4.39
CA GLU A 214 -9.03 21.45 -5.69
C GLU A 214 -7.74 22.27 -5.79
N GLU A 215 -7.26 22.83 -4.67
CA GLU A 215 -6.00 23.56 -4.63
C GLU A 215 -4.82 22.68 -5.09
N ILE A 216 -4.71 21.47 -4.55
CA ILE A 216 -3.65 20.51 -4.91
C ILE A 216 -3.77 20.10 -6.38
N SER A 217 -5.00 19.80 -6.84
CA SER A 217 -5.23 19.43 -8.24
C SER A 217 -4.83 20.55 -9.19
N ARG A 218 -5.13 21.82 -8.85
CA ARG A 218 -4.79 22.99 -9.66
C ARG A 218 -3.29 23.20 -9.74
N GLU A 219 -2.55 22.95 -8.65
CA GLU A 219 -1.09 22.98 -8.71
C GLU A 219 -0.55 21.86 -9.61
N ALA A 220 -1.06 20.63 -9.48
CA ALA A 220 -0.71 19.53 -10.39
C ALA A 220 -1.04 19.86 -11.87
N ASP A 221 -2.16 20.52 -12.15
CA ASP A 221 -2.54 20.98 -13.49
C ASP A 221 -1.48 21.92 -14.09
N LYS A 222 -0.93 22.84 -13.29
CA LYS A 222 0.15 23.74 -13.74
C LYS A 222 1.41 22.96 -14.11
N ILE A 223 1.79 21.96 -13.29
CA ILE A 223 2.97 21.15 -13.54
C ILE A 223 2.79 20.34 -14.84
N VAL A 224 1.67 19.64 -14.97
CA VAL A 224 1.34 18.84 -16.16
C VAL A 224 1.30 19.73 -17.41
N SER A 225 0.68 20.91 -17.33
CA SER A 225 0.60 21.83 -18.47
C SER A 225 1.98 22.25 -18.96
N LYS A 226 2.90 22.59 -18.05
CA LYS A 226 4.30 22.93 -18.40
C LYS A 226 5.06 21.77 -19.02
N ILE A 227 4.89 20.56 -18.49
CA ILE A 227 5.48 19.33 -19.05
C ILE A 227 5.01 19.13 -20.50
N ARG A 228 3.69 19.27 -20.74
CA ARG A 228 3.09 19.13 -22.08
C ARG A 228 3.50 20.25 -23.03
N GLU A 229 3.68 21.47 -22.53
CA GLU A 229 4.18 22.61 -23.32
C GLU A 229 5.60 22.34 -23.83
N ILE A 230 6.48 21.82 -22.97
CA ILE A 230 7.85 21.44 -23.36
C ILE A 230 7.82 20.36 -24.43
N GLY A 231 7.04 19.30 -24.25
CA GLY A 231 6.86 18.27 -25.29
C GLY A 231 6.38 18.86 -26.62
N SER A 232 5.42 19.79 -26.58
CA SER A 232 4.91 20.46 -27.78
C SER A 232 5.96 21.31 -28.51
N LYS A 233 6.88 21.94 -27.77
CA LYS A 233 8.00 22.70 -28.36
C LYS A 233 8.98 21.80 -29.08
N GLU A 234 9.20 20.58 -28.59
CA GLU A 234 10.15 19.63 -29.20
C GLU A 234 9.61 19.02 -30.49
N ILE A 235 8.31 18.70 -30.58
CA ILE A 235 7.69 18.29 -31.86
C ILE A 235 7.92 19.33 -32.96
N ARG A 236 7.77 20.62 -32.64
CA ARG A 236 7.94 21.70 -33.62
C ARG A 236 9.37 21.79 -34.18
N LYS A 237 10.38 21.29 -33.47
CA LYS A 237 11.77 21.28 -33.93
C LYS A 237 12.08 20.14 -34.91
N VAL A 238 11.32 19.04 -34.85
CA VAL A 238 11.56 17.83 -35.65
C VAL A 238 10.98 17.94 -37.08
N GLY A 239 10.17 18.97 -37.36
CA GLY A 239 9.58 19.21 -38.69
C GLY A 239 8.34 18.37 -38.98
N PRO A 240 7.54 18.71 -40.02
CA PRO A 240 6.23 18.08 -40.28
C PRO A 240 6.30 16.69 -40.94
N SER A 241 7.42 15.96 -40.86
CA SER A 241 7.58 14.70 -41.58
C SER A 241 6.97 13.50 -40.83
N GLN A 242 5.86 13.03 -41.41
CA GLN A 242 5.23 11.70 -41.30
C GLN A 242 4.44 11.36 -40.02
N ASN A 243 3.12 11.24 -40.23
CA ASN A 243 2.14 10.41 -39.52
C ASN A 243 1.97 10.59 -38.00
N VAL A 244 0.96 11.40 -37.63
CA VAL A 244 0.09 11.26 -36.44
C VAL A 244 0.83 10.87 -35.14
N VAL A 245 1.71 11.75 -34.65
CA VAL A 245 2.03 11.76 -33.21
C VAL A 245 1.19 12.88 -32.60
N ASP A 246 0.01 12.53 -32.08
CA ASP A 246 -0.94 13.51 -31.52
C ASP A 246 -0.35 14.29 -30.32
N SER A 247 0.68 13.75 -29.64
CA SER A 247 1.46 14.45 -28.61
C SER A 247 2.74 13.71 -28.23
N VAL A 248 3.78 14.43 -27.76
CA VAL A 248 4.95 13.83 -27.11
C VAL A 248 4.51 13.11 -25.85
N PRO A 249 4.87 11.82 -25.67
CA PRO A 249 4.59 11.11 -24.44
C PRO A 249 5.34 11.75 -23.27
N TYR A 250 4.65 11.82 -22.15
CA TYR A 250 5.18 12.24 -20.88
C TYR A 250 5.26 11.04 -19.92
N VAL A 251 6.48 10.69 -19.55
CA VAL A 251 6.82 9.61 -18.62
C VAL A 251 7.14 10.19 -17.25
N ALA A 252 6.41 9.76 -16.20
CA ALA A 252 6.76 10.09 -14.83
C ALA A 252 7.66 9.00 -14.23
N VAL A 253 8.81 9.39 -13.71
CA VAL A 253 9.76 8.49 -13.04
C VAL A 253 9.85 8.89 -11.57
N HIS A 254 9.36 8.04 -10.69
CA HIS A 254 9.51 8.22 -9.24
C HIS A 254 10.83 7.60 -8.77
N MET A 255 11.88 8.42 -8.66
CA MET A 255 13.22 7.95 -8.31
C MET A 255 13.39 7.88 -6.80
N ARG A 256 13.49 6.66 -6.27
CA ARG A 256 13.88 6.42 -4.87
C ARG A 256 15.37 6.15 -4.81
N ILE A 257 16.15 7.22 -4.78
CA ILE A 257 17.61 7.22 -4.70
C ILE A 257 18.13 8.16 -3.59
N GLU A 258 17.23 8.64 -2.73
CA GLU A 258 17.59 9.51 -1.61
C GLU A 258 18.48 8.76 -0.61
N ARG A 259 19.39 9.47 0.06
CA ARG A 259 20.38 8.87 0.97
C ARG A 259 19.76 7.95 2.02
N ASP A 260 18.67 8.39 2.64
CA ASP A 260 17.93 7.63 3.66
C ASP A 260 17.28 6.37 3.07
N TRP A 261 16.75 6.47 1.85
CA TRP A 261 16.24 5.32 1.11
C TRP A 261 17.35 4.32 0.78
N MET A 262 18.50 4.78 0.29
CA MET A 262 19.61 3.90 -0.07
C MET A 262 20.15 3.13 1.15
N ILE A 263 20.18 3.76 2.33
CA ILE A 263 20.52 3.08 3.59
C ILE A 263 19.44 2.05 3.96
N HIS A 264 18.17 2.42 3.82
CA HIS A 264 17.04 1.56 4.14
C HIS A 264 16.97 0.32 3.24
N CYS A 265 17.01 0.50 1.92
CA CYS A 265 16.88 -0.59 0.96
C CYS A 265 18.05 -1.57 1.10
N LYS A 266 19.29 -1.10 1.26
CA LYS A 266 20.47 -1.99 1.43
C LYS A 266 20.36 -2.86 2.68
N LYS A 267 19.87 -2.31 3.78
CA LYS A 267 19.61 -3.10 5.00
C LYS A 267 18.52 -4.14 4.79
N LEU A 268 17.47 -3.78 4.05
CA LEU A 268 16.37 -4.70 3.76
C LEU A 268 16.81 -5.84 2.83
N GLU A 269 17.61 -5.54 1.82
CA GLU A 269 18.27 -6.51 0.93
C GLU A 269 19.14 -7.49 1.72
N GLN A 270 20.00 -6.98 2.60
CA GLN A 270 20.84 -7.81 3.47
C GLN A 270 20.04 -8.75 4.36
N ARG A 271 18.92 -8.28 4.94
CA ARG A 271 18.06 -9.10 5.81
C ARG A 271 17.27 -10.15 5.04
N SER A 272 16.85 -9.80 3.83
CA SER A 272 15.96 -10.62 3.02
C SER A 272 16.72 -11.50 2.03
N ASN A 273 18.04 -11.32 1.93
CA ASN A 273 18.92 -12.00 0.97
C ASN A 273 18.45 -11.85 -0.49
N ILE A 274 18.08 -10.63 -0.87
CA ILE A 274 17.70 -10.26 -2.25
C ILE A 274 18.48 -9.01 -2.68
N SER A 275 18.53 -8.74 -3.98
CA SER A 275 19.28 -7.60 -4.57
C SER A 275 18.44 -6.77 -5.54
N GLU A 276 17.11 -6.89 -5.47
CA GLU A 276 16.16 -6.27 -6.40
C GLU A 276 15.34 -5.15 -5.73
N ILE A 277 15.84 -4.54 -4.65
CA ILE A 277 15.15 -3.45 -3.93
C ILE A 277 15.77 -2.10 -4.29
N CYS A 278 17.08 -1.98 -4.09
CA CYS A 278 17.83 -0.79 -4.42
C CYS A 278 18.09 -0.74 -5.92
N SER A 279 18.15 0.47 -6.47
CA SER A 279 18.71 0.68 -7.81
C SER A 279 19.58 1.91 -7.79
N SER A 280 20.67 1.88 -8.56
CA SER A 280 21.47 3.08 -8.78
C SER A 280 20.79 4.01 -9.77
N LYS A 281 21.30 5.25 -9.86
CA LYS A 281 20.88 6.20 -10.89
C LYS A 281 21.09 5.60 -12.28
N GLU A 282 22.27 5.03 -12.54
CA GLU A 282 22.65 4.45 -13.82
C GLU A 282 21.72 3.31 -14.21
N GLU A 283 21.34 2.46 -13.26
CA GLU A 283 20.38 1.39 -13.49
C GLU A 283 19.02 1.97 -13.88
N ILE A 284 18.52 3.00 -13.19
CA ILE A 284 17.24 3.64 -13.55
C ILE A 284 17.30 4.24 -14.96
N LEU A 285 18.40 4.92 -15.31
CA LEU A 285 18.62 5.51 -16.64
C LEU A 285 18.62 4.44 -17.73
N GLU A 286 19.37 3.35 -17.53
CA GLU A 286 19.43 2.21 -18.48
C GLU A 286 18.04 1.59 -18.65
N ARG A 287 17.35 1.30 -17.54
CA ARG A 287 16.01 0.69 -17.55
C ARG A 287 15.03 1.56 -18.31
N VAL A 288 14.86 2.83 -17.91
CA VAL A 288 13.89 3.74 -18.57
C VAL A 288 14.24 3.93 -20.05
N GLY A 289 15.52 4.01 -20.39
CA GLY A 289 16.00 4.07 -21.78
C GLY A 289 15.66 2.83 -22.62
N ASN A 290 15.41 1.69 -21.98
CA ASN A 290 15.15 0.41 -22.62
C ASN A 290 13.68 -0.04 -22.50
N ILE A 291 12.75 0.87 -22.20
CA ILE A 291 11.31 0.57 -22.30
C ILE A 291 10.96 0.30 -23.77
N VAL A 292 10.60 -0.95 -24.05
CA VAL A 292 10.22 -1.40 -25.40
C VAL A 292 9.01 -0.61 -25.88
N GLY A 293 9.05 -0.08 -27.10
CA GLY A 293 7.93 0.64 -27.72
C GLY A 293 7.72 2.09 -27.23
N LEU A 294 8.55 2.60 -26.32
CA LEU A 294 8.48 4.02 -25.92
C LEU A 294 8.87 4.91 -27.12
N LYS A 295 7.95 5.77 -27.55
CA LYS A 295 8.18 6.72 -28.64
C LYS A 295 9.11 7.85 -28.19
N THR A 296 10.07 8.23 -29.04
CA THR A 296 10.94 9.40 -28.83
C THR A 296 10.61 10.51 -29.86
N PRO A 297 10.73 11.80 -29.50
CA PRO A 297 11.13 12.30 -28.19
C PRO A 297 10.10 11.99 -27.10
N ALA A 298 10.54 11.87 -25.84
CA ALA A 298 9.69 11.68 -24.67
C ALA A 298 10.12 12.64 -23.55
N VAL A 299 9.15 13.31 -22.92
CA VAL A 299 9.41 14.13 -21.75
C VAL A 299 9.46 13.24 -20.52
N ILE A 300 10.51 13.34 -19.70
CA ILE A 300 10.68 12.56 -18.48
C ILE A 300 10.57 13.50 -17.27
N TYR A 301 9.53 13.37 -16.46
CA TYR A 301 9.43 14.07 -15.18
C TYR A 301 10.05 13.24 -14.07
N LEU A 302 10.90 13.87 -13.29
CA LEU A 302 11.55 13.23 -12.15
C LEU A 302 10.79 13.61 -10.87
N ALA A 303 9.98 12.68 -10.37
CA ALA A 303 9.41 12.76 -9.05
C ALA A 303 10.44 12.25 -8.03
N VAL A 304 11.23 13.18 -7.50
CA VAL A 304 12.27 12.90 -6.52
C VAL A 304 12.32 14.01 -5.47
N ALA A 305 12.73 13.68 -4.26
CA ALA A 305 13.00 14.67 -3.23
C ALA A 305 14.39 15.28 -3.47
N ASP A 306 14.46 16.27 -4.35
CA ASP A 306 15.70 16.89 -4.86
C ASP A 306 16.67 17.30 -3.74
N THR A 307 16.16 17.78 -2.60
CA THR A 307 16.96 18.22 -1.45
C THR A 307 17.71 17.08 -0.74
N LEU A 308 17.45 15.83 -1.10
CA LEU A 308 18.00 14.63 -0.45
C LEU A 308 18.91 13.81 -1.34
N LEU A 309 19.25 14.35 -2.51
CA LEU A 309 20.19 13.78 -3.44
C LEU A 309 21.62 14.08 -2.98
N GLU A 310 22.51 13.10 -3.15
CA GLU A 310 23.96 13.31 -2.97
C GLU A 310 24.61 13.86 -4.25
N ASP A 311 23.95 13.71 -5.40
CA ASP A 311 24.41 14.07 -6.74
C ASP A 311 23.35 14.89 -7.48
N ASP A 312 23.68 16.13 -7.83
CA ASP A 312 22.81 17.06 -8.56
C ASP A 312 22.72 16.74 -10.07
N SER A 313 23.45 15.74 -10.56
CA SER A 313 23.51 15.41 -11.99
C SER A 313 22.40 14.47 -12.46
N ILE A 314 21.25 14.41 -11.78
CA ILE A 314 20.10 13.55 -12.14
C ILE A 314 19.56 13.79 -13.58
N LEU A 315 19.87 14.94 -14.18
CA LEU A 315 19.46 15.30 -15.54
C LEU A 315 20.42 14.82 -16.64
N THR A 316 21.57 14.22 -16.30
CA THR A 316 22.56 13.77 -17.28
C THR A 316 22.54 12.25 -17.47
N GLY A 317 23.01 11.77 -18.63
CA GLY A 317 23.14 10.33 -18.92
C GLY A 317 21.89 9.64 -19.44
N TRP A 318 20.80 10.37 -19.68
CA TRP A 318 19.59 9.84 -20.30
C TRP A 318 19.82 9.46 -21.77
N LYS A 319 19.18 8.37 -22.21
CA LYS A 319 19.22 7.93 -23.62
C LYS A 319 18.72 9.03 -24.55
N GLU A 320 19.30 9.08 -25.76
CA GLU A 320 18.93 10.05 -26.79
C GLU A 320 17.40 10.08 -27.04
N GLY A 321 16.85 11.29 -27.12
CA GLY A 321 15.42 11.53 -27.28
C GLY A 321 14.61 11.54 -25.97
N LEU A 322 15.22 11.17 -24.83
CA LEU A 322 14.60 11.33 -23.51
C LEU A 322 14.97 12.69 -22.91
N LEU A 323 13.98 13.44 -22.45
CA LEU A 323 14.11 14.81 -22.01
C LEU A 323 13.81 14.93 -20.50
N PRO A 324 14.82 14.76 -19.63
CA PRO A 324 14.65 14.77 -18.18
C PRO A 324 14.39 16.18 -17.64
N LEU A 325 13.41 16.25 -16.75
CA LEU A 325 12.93 17.48 -16.14
C LEU A 325 12.67 17.26 -14.64
N GLU A 326 13.42 17.98 -13.82
CA GLU A 326 13.18 18.16 -12.39
C GLU A 326 12.53 19.52 -12.10
N LYS A 327 12.10 19.74 -10.86
CA LYS A 327 11.26 20.89 -10.47
C LYS A 327 11.90 22.24 -10.82
N LYS A 328 13.22 22.37 -10.65
CA LYS A 328 13.97 23.57 -11.02
C LYS A 328 14.08 23.74 -12.52
N LYS A 329 14.36 22.68 -13.27
CA LYS A 329 14.41 22.74 -14.74
C LYS A 329 13.05 23.08 -15.37
N LEU A 330 11.95 22.65 -14.74
CA LEU A 330 10.58 23.03 -15.10
C LEU A 330 10.20 24.46 -14.72
N GLY A 331 10.99 25.12 -13.86
CA GLY A 331 10.67 26.43 -13.32
C GLY A 331 9.39 26.41 -12.48
N VAL A 332 9.20 25.38 -11.66
CA VAL A 332 8.00 25.21 -10.80
C VAL A 332 8.33 25.15 -9.31
N VAL A 333 9.57 25.45 -8.92
CA VAL A 333 10.03 25.39 -7.52
C VAL A 333 9.12 26.20 -6.58
N GLU A 334 8.74 27.40 -6.97
CA GLU A 334 7.84 28.28 -6.20
C GLU A 334 6.46 27.67 -5.94
N VAL A 335 5.98 26.77 -6.82
CA VAL A 335 4.72 26.04 -6.62
C VAL A 335 4.85 25.09 -5.43
N TYR A 336 6.01 24.48 -5.25
CA TYR A 336 6.27 23.52 -4.18
C TYR A 336 6.66 24.20 -2.86
N GLU A 337 7.53 25.21 -2.91
CA GLU A 337 8.09 25.87 -1.71
C GLU A 337 7.04 26.52 -0.80
N LYS A 338 5.90 26.93 -1.36
CA LYS A 338 4.78 27.50 -0.58
C LYS A 338 3.97 26.48 0.22
N HIS A 339 4.25 25.18 0.05
CA HIS A 339 3.46 24.09 0.62
C HIS A 339 4.27 23.23 1.58
N PRO A 340 3.65 22.64 2.62
CA PRO A 340 4.33 21.67 3.46
C PRO A 340 4.60 20.37 2.70
N TYR A 341 5.56 19.58 3.19
CA TYR A 341 6.03 18.34 2.54
C TYR A 341 4.90 17.39 2.12
N LEU A 342 3.87 17.21 2.96
CA LEU A 342 2.72 16.36 2.64
C LEU A 342 2.02 16.79 1.34
N ILE A 343 1.81 18.09 1.18
CA ILE A 343 1.13 18.67 0.02
C ILE A 343 2.04 18.61 -1.21
N GLN A 344 3.33 18.89 -1.05
CA GLN A 344 4.33 18.70 -2.12
C GLN A 344 4.29 17.25 -2.65
N SER A 345 4.26 16.27 -1.75
CA SER A 345 4.15 14.85 -2.10
C SER A 345 2.83 14.52 -2.82
N ALA A 346 1.74 15.20 -2.48
CA ALA A 346 0.44 15.02 -3.12
C ALA A 346 0.41 15.58 -4.55
N ILE A 347 1.07 16.71 -4.78
CA ILE A 347 1.25 17.28 -6.13
C ILE A 347 2.06 16.30 -6.99
N ASP A 348 3.20 15.82 -6.49
CA ASP A 348 4.03 14.82 -7.21
C ASP A 348 3.24 13.55 -7.53
N TYR A 349 2.43 13.08 -6.57
CA TYR A 349 1.56 11.90 -6.74
C TYR A 349 0.55 12.09 -7.87
N GLU A 350 -0.14 13.23 -7.92
CA GLU A 350 -1.09 13.56 -9.00
C GLU A 350 -0.41 13.68 -10.36
N VAL A 351 0.76 14.33 -10.41
CA VAL A 351 1.54 14.47 -11.65
C VAL A 351 1.96 13.10 -12.17
N CYS A 352 2.34 12.16 -11.28
CA CYS A 352 2.66 10.78 -11.63
C CYS A 352 1.43 10.01 -12.13
N LEU A 353 0.29 10.12 -11.44
CA LEU A 353 -0.95 9.43 -11.83
C LEU A 353 -1.44 9.81 -13.23
N ARG A 354 -1.20 11.06 -13.65
CA ARG A 354 -1.64 11.65 -14.93
C ARG A 354 -0.66 11.45 -16.09
N SER A 355 0.49 10.84 -15.83
CA SER A 355 1.49 10.51 -16.86
C SER A 355 0.96 9.48 -17.86
N ASP A 356 1.51 9.50 -19.08
CA ASP A 356 1.20 8.48 -20.08
C ASP A 356 1.83 7.15 -19.65
N VAL A 357 3.09 7.19 -19.22
CA VAL A 357 3.83 6.04 -18.68
C VAL A 357 4.32 6.39 -17.28
N PHE A 358 4.10 5.48 -16.32
CA PHE A 358 4.65 5.61 -14.97
C PHE A 358 5.78 4.60 -14.75
N VAL A 359 6.88 5.03 -14.12
CA VAL A 359 8.00 4.15 -13.75
C VAL A 359 8.38 4.43 -12.30
N GLY A 360 8.51 3.40 -11.47
CA GLY A 360 8.85 3.58 -10.06
C GLY A 360 9.52 2.36 -9.46
N ASN A 361 9.84 2.46 -8.16
CA ASN A 361 10.35 1.36 -7.37
C ASN A 361 9.22 0.52 -6.73
N SER A 362 9.21 -0.80 -6.90
CA SER A 362 8.15 -1.69 -6.38
C SER A 362 8.12 -1.86 -4.86
N PHE A 363 9.16 -1.42 -4.15
CA PHE A 363 9.21 -1.40 -2.67
C PHE A 363 8.83 -0.03 -2.10
N SER A 364 8.58 0.96 -2.95
CA SER A 364 8.12 2.26 -2.50
C SER A 364 6.60 2.29 -2.39
N THR A 365 6.09 2.62 -1.20
CA THR A 365 4.65 2.84 -0.99
C THR A 365 4.07 3.87 -1.96
N PHE A 366 4.82 4.92 -2.31
CA PHE A 366 4.38 5.92 -3.29
C PHE A 366 4.09 5.28 -4.64
N SER A 367 5.08 4.54 -5.18
CA SER A 367 4.94 3.90 -6.48
C SER A 367 3.84 2.83 -6.45
N SER A 368 3.77 2.02 -5.38
CA SER A 368 2.79 0.93 -5.29
C SER A 368 1.36 1.44 -5.24
N LEU A 369 1.11 2.54 -4.53
CA LEU A 369 -0.22 3.16 -4.56
C LEU A 369 -0.52 3.84 -5.90
N ALA A 370 0.48 4.43 -6.58
CA ALA A 370 0.27 5.01 -7.91
C ALA A 370 -0.12 3.93 -8.93
N VAL A 371 0.53 2.76 -8.90
CA VAL A 371 0.20 1.62 -9.77
C VAL A 371 -1.14 0.99 -9.41
N LEU A 372 -1.48 0.90 -8.13
CA LEU A 372 -2.80 0.43 -7.70
C LEU A 372 -3.91 1.33 -8.25
N ASP A 373 -3.80 2.65 -8.10
CA ASP A 373 -4.80 3.60 -8.57
C ASP A 373 -4.94 3.55 -10.10
N ARG A 374 -3.81 3.50 -10.83
CA ARG A 374 -3.81 3.32 -12.30
C ARG A 374 -4.45 2.00 -12.72
N THR A 375 -4.12 0.90 -12.05
CA THR A 375 -4.70 -0.43 -12.32
C THR A 375 -6.21 -0.45 -12.08
N GLN A 376 -6.67 0.10 -10.95
CA GLN A 376 -8.09 0.20 -10.62
C GLN A 376 -8.84 1.01 -11.67
N LYS A 377 -8.27 2.15 -12.09
CA LYS A 377 -8.85 3.00 -13.14
C LYS A 377 -9.01 2.25 -14.45
N MET A 378 -8.01 1.47 -14.87
CA MET A 378 -8.08 0.63 -16.08
C MET A 378 -9.17 -0.43 -15.98
N ILE A 379 -9.26 -1.15 -14.86
CA ILE A 379 -10.28 -2.19 -14.64
C ILE A 379 -11.69 -1.60 -14.72
N LYS A 380 -11.93 -0.44 -14.09
CA LYS A 380 -13.25 0.23 -14.13
C LYS A 380 -13.65 0.70 -15.53
N MET A 381 -12.67 1.01 -16.37
CA MET A 381 -12.90 1.35 -17.78
C MET A 381 -13.13 0.13 -18.67
N GLY A 382 -13.09 -1.10 -18.12
CA GLY A 382 -13.21 -2.32 -18.90
C GLY A 382 -11.99 -2.59 -19.79
N ALA A 383 -10.81 -2.10 -19.41
CA ALA A 383 -9.58 -2.37 -20.16
C ALA A 383 -9.29 -3.87 -20.19
N ARG A 384 -9.00 -4.40 -21.39
CA ARG A 384 -8.64 -5.82 -21.58
C ARG A 384 -7.19 -6.10 -21.15
N ASN A 385 -6.30 -5.15 -21.45
CA ASN A 385 -4.88 -5.22 -21.10
C ASN A 385 -4.60 -4.17 -20.01
N ILE A 386 -4.10 -4.63 -18.87
CA ILE A 386 -3.79 -3.79 -17.70
C ILE A 386 -2.29 -3.64 -17.44
N CYS A 387 -1.46 -4.28 -18.27
CA CYS A 387 -0.01 -4.33 -18.14
C CYS A 387 0.66 -4.24 -19.52
N GLY A 388 1.92 -3.82 -19.57
CA GLY A 388 2.68 -3.63 -20.82
C GLY A 388 2.27 -2.38 -21.61
N MET A 389 2.93 -2.12 -22.75
CA MET A 389 2.69 -0.93 -23.58
C MET A 389 1.29 -0.88 -24.22
N GLU A 390 0.61 -2.02 -24.32
CA GLU A 390 -0.78 -2.07 -24.80
C GLU A 390 -1.80 -1.58 -23.76
N ALA A 391 -1.38 -1.47 -22.50
CA ALA A 391 -2.22 -0.87 -21.46
C ALA A 391 -2.45 0.62 -21.78
N LYS A 392 -3.62 1.14 -21.40
CA LYS A 392 -3.92 2.57 -21.55
C LYS A 392 -2.98 3.45 -20.71
N TRP A 393 -2.60 2.94 -19.54
CA TRP A 393 -1.75 3.61 -18.56
C TRP A 393 -0.66 2.66 -18.10
N PRO A 394 0.33 2.36 -18.97
CA PRO A 394 1.41 1.44 -18.65
C PRO A 394 2.16 1.92 -17.41
N SER A 395 2.57 0.96 -16.59
CA SER A 395 3.36 1.18 -15.39
C SER A 395 4.49 0.17 -15.34
N TYR A 396 5.66 0.58 -14.83
CA TYR A 396 6.86 -0.24 -14.82
C TYR A 396 7.61 -0.14 -13.49
N SER A 397 8.25 -1.24 -13.11
CA SER A 397 9.14 -1.34 -11.96
C SER A 397 10.59 -1.37 -12.41
N TYR A 398 11.37 -0.33 -12.09
CA TYR A 398 12.76 -0.24 -12.57
C TYR A 398 13.73 -1.15 -11.81
N ASN A 399 13.44 -1.46 -10.54
CA ASN A 399 14.29 -2.31 -9.69
C ASN A 399 14.13 -3.80 -9.99
N LEU A 400 13.17 -4.17 -10.84
CA LEU A 400 12.94 -5.54 -11.27
C LEU A 400 13.39 -5.68 -12.73
N HIS A 401 14.17 -6.71 -13.03
CA HIS A 401 14.63 -6.94 -14.38
C HIS A 401 13.45 -7.29 -15.31
N GLY A 402 13.27 -6.49 -16.36
CA GLY A 402 12.33 -6.75 -17.45
C GLY A 402 13.04 -7.18 -18.74
N GLU A 403 12.27 -7.29 -19.82
CA GLU A 403 12.79 -7.63 -21.15
C GLU A 403 13.76 -6.58 -21.69
N SER A 404 14.69 -7.00 -22.55
CA SER A 404 15.64 -6.10 -23.23
C SER A 404 16.44 -5.18 -22.31
N ARG A 405 16.76 -5.64 -21.08
CA ARG A 405 17.35 -4.82 -19.99
C ARG A 405 16.50 -3.61 -19.58
N GLY A 406 15.22 -3.58 -19.96
CA GLY A 406 14.24 -2.61 -19.52
C GLY A 406 13.70 -2.90 -18.12
N PRO A 407 12.79 -2.05 -17.61
CA PRO A 407 12.09 -2.28 -16.37
C PRO A 407 11.00 -3.33 -16.56
N ARG A 408 10.61 -4.00 -15.47
CA ARG A 408 9.52 -4.99 -15.53
C ARG A 408 8.16 -4.30 -15.67
N PRO A 409 7.28 -4.70 -16.62
CA PRO A 409 5.89 -4.27 -16.62
C PRO A 409 5.21 -4.55 -15.28
N TRP A 410 4.36 -3.64 -14.82
CA TRP A 410 3.83 -3.67 -13.47
C TRP A 410 2.35 -3.32 -13.42
N ALA A 411 1.53 -4.23 -12.89
CA ALA A 411 0.16 -3.99 -12.51
C ALA A 411 -0.15 -4.59 -11.13
N THR A 412 -1.10 -4.01 -10.42
CA THR A 412 -1.53 -4.50 -9.10
C THR A 412 -2.50 -5.68 -9.24
N ASN A 413 -2.25 -6.77 -8.51
CA ASN A 413 -3.21 -7.84 -8.40
C ASN A 413 -4.35 -7.47 -7.44
N MET A 414 -5.53 -7.16 -7.99
CA MET A 414 -6.70 -6.77 -7.18
C MET A 414 -7.33 -7.93 -6.40
N SER A 415 -6.91 -9.16 -6.67
CA SER A 415 -7.39 -10.37 -5.98
C SER A 415 -6.57 -10.73 -4.74
N ASP A 416 -5.48 -10.01 -4.47
CA ASP A 416 -4.65 -10.26 -3.29
C ASP A 416 -5.42 -10.03 -1.99
N LEU A 417 -5.15 -10.90 -1.02
CA LEU A 417 -5.88 -10.95 0.25
C LEU A 417 -5.51 -9.80 1.20
N ASN A 418 -4.38 -9.12 0.98
CA ASN A 418 -3.92 -8.03 1.83
C ASN A 418 -2.94 -7.10 1.12
N LEU A 419 -2.73 -5.90 1.68
CA LEU A 419 -1.89 -4.84 1.09
C LEU A 419 -0.38 -5.14 1.17
N GLN A 420 0.05 -6.08 2.02
CA GLN A 420 1.45 -6.48 2.09
C GLN A 420 1.94 -7.02 0.74
N ALA A 421 1.04 -7.61 -0.06
CA ALA A 421 1.32 -8.09 -1.40
C ALA A 421 1.76 -6.98 -2.39
N ILE A 422 1.53 -5.71 -2.10
CA ILE A 422 1.88 -4.62 -3.02
C ILE A 422 2.89 -3.61 -2.47
N SER A 423 3.02 -3.45 -1.15
CA SER A 423 3.85 -2.40 -0.54
C SER A 423 5.29 -2.81 -0.23
N TYR A 424 5.63 -4.10 -0.30
CA TYR A 424 6.96 -4.61 0.09
C TYR A 424 7.48 -5.73 -0.84
N GLY A 425 7.26 -5.58 -2.16
CA GLY A 425 7.79 -6.53 -3.14
C GLY A 425 7.01 -7.84 -3.30
N GLY A 426 5.68 -7.81 -3.11
CA GLY A 426 4.85 -9.01 -3.29
C GLY A 426 4.61 -9.40 -4.76
N LYS A 427 3.83 -10.46 -4.98
CA LYS A 427 3.64 -11.07 -6.30
C LYS A 427 2.84 -10.13 -7.23
N PHE A 428 3.46 -9.69 -8.32
CA PHE A 428 2.82 -8.82 -9.32
C PHE A 428 2.23 -9.64 -10.47
N ILE A 429 1.24 -9.08 -11.19
CA ILE A 429 0.76 -9.69 -12.44
C ILE A 429 1.82 -9.46 -13.52
N VAL A 430 2.43 -10.56 -13.97
CA VAL A 430 3.32 -10.59 -15.13
C VAL A 430 2.48 -10.82 -16.37
N ALA A 431 2.60 -9.93 -17.36
CA ALA A 431 2.18 -10.25 -18.71
C ALA A 431 3.32 -11.05 -19.33
N ASP A 432 3.07 -12.32 -19.62
CA ASP A 432 3.94 -13.13 -20.49
C ASP A 432 3.33 -13.05 -21.89
N ASP A 433 4.13 -12.75 -22.90
CA ASP A 433 3.68 -12.52 -24.29
C ASP A 433 3.24 -13.81 -25.02
N GLY A 434 2.82 -14.82 -24.28
CA GLY A 434 2.33 -16.08 -24.85
C GLY A 434 1.83 -17.07 -23.81
N GLY A 435 0.55 -16.96 -23.45
CA GLY A 435 -0.25 -18.08 -22.92
C GLY A 435 -0.40 -18.17 -21.40
N GLY A 436 -1.47 -17.56 -20.88
CA GLY A 436 -2.04 -17.86 -19.56
C GLY A 436 -1.29 -17.26 -18.36
N PRO A 437 -1.97 -17.10 -17.19
CA PRO A 437 -1.35 -16.57 -16.00
C PRO A 437 -0.35 -17.59 -15.44
N ALA A 438 0.95 -17.30 -15.54
CA ALA A 438 1.99 -18.11 -14.91
C ALA A 438 2.02 -17.82 -13.39
N GLU A 439 1.79 -18.85 -12.57
CA GLU A 439 2.05 -18.82 -11.13
C GLU A 439 3.55 -18.66 -10.87
N ALA A 440 3.96 -17.52 -10.31
CA ALA A 440 5.31 -17.33 -9.82
C ALA A 440 5.59 -18.24 -8.60
N ALA A 441 6.69 -19.00 -8.71
CA ALA A 441 7.16 -20.06 -7.84
C ALA A 441 7.08 -19.78 -6.32
N ASN A 442 6.81 -20.85 -5.57
CA ASN A 442 6.69 -20.87 -4.11
C ASN A 442 8.06 -20.71 -3.43
N GLY A 443 8.31 -19.52 -2.90
CA GLY A 443 9.39 -19.26 -1.95
C GLY A 443 8.86 -18.48 -0.75
N LEU A 444 8.13 -19.15 0.15
CA LEU A 444 7.89 -18.64 1.50
C LEU A 444 9.23 -18.69 2.26
N PRO A 445 9.74 -17.59 2.83
CA PRO A 445 10.80 -17.68 3.82
C PRO A 445 10.20 -18.35 5.07
N ARG A 446 10.62 -19.60 5.35
CA ARG A 446 10.45 -20.18 6.68
C ARG A 446 11.37 -19.40 7.63
N LEU A 447 10.78 -18.70 8.60
CA LEU A 447 11.50 -18.19 9.77
C LEU A 447 12.21 -19.36 10.48
N PRO A 448 13.53 -19.33 10.70
CA PRO A 448 14.19 -20.38 11.46
C PRO A 448 13.88 -20.23 12.96
N ASN A 449 13.39 -21.32 13.55
CA ASN A 449 13.39 -21.55 14.99
C ASN A 449 14.82 -21.44 15.52
N ALA A 450 15.09 -20.51 16.43
CA ALA A 450 16.37 -20.45 17.14
C ALA A 450 16.27 -21.25 18.44
N ILE A 451 16.97 -22.38 18.45
CA ILE A 451 17.27 -23.25 19.58
C ILE A 451 18.43 -22.63 20.40
N GLY A 452 18.29 -22.67 21.73
CA GLY A 452 19.37 -23.03 22.66
C GLY A 452 20.50 -22.03 22.93
N LEU A 453 20.46 -21.44 24.14
CA LEU A 453 21.65 -20.93 24.85
C LEU A 453 22.66 -22.06 25.11
N PRO A 454 23.97 -21.74 25.19
CA PRO A 454 24.67 -21.71 26.49
C PRO A 454 25.59 -20.47 26.59
N GLY A 455 26.05 -19.96 27.72
CA GLY A 455 26.54 -20.58 28.96
C GLY A 455 28.02 -20.17 29.14
N HIS A 456 28.36 -19.63 30.31
CA HIS A 456 29.64 -19.03 30.72
C HIS A 456 30.96 -19.76 30.35
N GLY A 457 32.06 -19.00 30.24
CA GLY A 457 33.44 -19.50 30.34
C GLY A 457 34.52 -18.42 30.25
N MET A 458 35.51 -18.45 31.15
CA MET A 458 36.53 -17.43 31.46
C MET A 458 37.80 -17.49 30.59
N GLN A 459 38.64 -16.44 30.77
CA GLN A 459 40.12 -16.41 30.87
C GLN A 459 40.97 -16.18 29.60
N GLY A 460 41.82 -15.14 29.69
CA GLY A 460 43.27 -15.33 29.49
C GLY A 460 44.00 -14.55 28.39
N ASN A 461 44.47 -13.35 28.76
CA ASN A 461 45.86 -12.85 28.56
C ASN A 461 46.51 -12.59 27.18
N LEU A 462 46.97 -11.32 27.06
CA LEU A 462 48.37 -10.85 26.94
C LEU A 462 48.86 -10.19 25.63
N HIS A 463 49.63 -9.14 25.89
CA HIS A 463 50.52 -8.27 25.09
C HIS A 463 49.91 -7.32 24.03
N ALA A 464 50.45 -6.13 23.77
CA ALA A 464 51.19 -5.10 24.50
C ALA A 464 51.53 -4.02 23.46
N ALA A 465 51.34 -2.73 23.78
CA ALA A 465 52.21 -1.59 23.47
C ALA A 465 51.40 -0.28 23.32
N ALA A 466 51.65 0.63 24.24
CA ALA A 466 51.44 2.08 24.11
C ALA A 466 52.86 2.72 24.04
N PRO A 467 53.09 4.05 24.14
CA PRO A 467 52.20 5.23 24.10
C PRO A 467 52.82 6.41 23.30
N VAL A 468 52.20 7.60 23.36
CA VAL A 468 52.77 8.94 23.70
C VAL A 468 51.74 9.99 23.22
N ASN A 469 50.83 10.49 24.09
CA ASN A 469 50.93 11.62 25.03
C ASN A 469 51.13 13.01 24.41
N PHE A 470 50.11 13.87 24.55
CA PHE A 470 50.28 15.17 25.21
C PHE A 470 49.00 15.56 25.99
N MET A 471 49.21 15.91 27.27
CA MET A 471 48.23 16.44 28.22
C MET A 471 48.04 17.95 28.04
N LEU A 472 46.85 18.48 28.39
CA LEU A 472 46.61 19.33 29.58
C LEU A 472 45.16 19.92 29.61
N LYS A 473 44.27 19.27 30.37
CA LYS A 473 43.51 19.74 31.57
C LYS A 473 42.73 21.10 31.60
N PRO A 474 41.77 21.30 32.54
CA PRO A 474 40.32 21.38 32.25
C PRO A 474 39.62 22.67 32.75
N VAL A 475 38.35 22.86 32.39
CA VAL A 475 37.40 23.74 33.14
C VAL A 475 36.08 23.00 33.34
N CYS A 476 35.56 23.08 34.56
CA CYS A 476 34.48 22.28 35.13
C CYS A 476 33.05 22.76 34.79
N GLY A 477 32.19 21.80 34.40
CA GLY A 477 30.81 21.58 34.90
C GLY A 477 29.63 22.28 34.20
N PRO A 478 28.37 21.79 34.34
CA PRO A 478 27.93 20.44 34.74
C PRO A 478 26.88 19.77 33.80
N LEU A 479 26.86 18.43 33.86
CA LEU A 479 25.69 17.54 33.73
C LEU A 479 24.78 17.65 32.48
N PHE A 480 25.09 16.87 31.44
CA PHE A 480 24.06 16.24 30.61
C PHE A 480 24.41 14.77 30.37
N THR A 481 23.50 13.90 30.81
CA THR A 481 23.46 12.46 30.53
C THR A 481 23.32 12.20 29.03
N PRO A 482 24.09 11.28 28.42
CA PRO A 482 23.87 10.90 27.03
C PRO A 482 22.67 9.94 26.96
N ILE A 483 21.59 10.44 26.36
CA ILE A 483 20.42 9.66 26.00
C ILE A 483 20.84 8.64 24.92
N ARG A 484 20.77 7.35 25.26
CA ARG A 484 20.73 6.24 24.30
C ARG A 484 19.43 6.34 23.49
N LEU A 485 19.47 6.98 22.32
CA LEU A 485 18.31 7.08 21.41
C LEU A 485 18.63 6.68 19.96
N CYS A 486 19.44 5.64 19.77
CA CYS A 486 19.69 5.06 18.44
C CYS A 486 19.27 3.59 18.25
N ASN A 487 18.44 3.03 19.14
CA ASN A 487 18.01 1.61 19.04
C ASN A 487 16.53 1.37 18.73
N TYR A 488 15.71 2.40 18.52
CA TYR A 488 14.25 2.20 18.36
C TYR A 488 13.71 2.13 16.93
N LEU A 489 14.58 2.21 15.92
CA LEU A 489 14.20 2.06 14.50
C LEU A 489 14.23 0.60 13.99
N PHE A 490 14.59 -0.36 14.85
CA PHE A 490 15.05 -1.68 14.38
C PHE A 490 14.12 -2.87 14.64
N GLU A 491 12.95 -2.71 15.25
CA GLU A 491 12.05 -3.85 15.57
C GLU A 491 10.75 -3.95 14.74
N TRP A 492 10.54 -3.11 13.72
CA TRP A 492 9.23 -3.03 13.04
C TRP A 492 9.25 -3.13 11.51
N LEU A 493 10.27 -3.80 10.98
CA LEU A 493 10.35 -4.37 9.63
C LEU A 493 11.12 -5.68 9.75
#